data_AF-A0A4Y2REN4-F1
#
_entry.id   AF-A0A4Y2REN4-F1
#
_cell.length_a   1.000
_cell.length_b   1.000
_cell.length_c   1.000
_cell.angle_alpha   90.00
_cell.angle_beta   90.00
_cell.angle_gamma   90.00
#
_symmetry.space_group_name_H-M   'P 1'
#
loop_
_entity.id
_entity.type
_entity.pdbx_description
1 polymer ?
#
loop_
_entity_poly.entity_id
_entity_poly.type
_entity_poly.pdbx_seq_one_letter_code
_entity_poly.pdbx_strand_id
1 'polypeptide(L)'
;MDGCTKGPYSYSGRIGLLLKECEKNPVVKFDQIEPLQPLDLKDIKKLSTDQKYLYRICLAIKDGSCSSNVTDNSPDKLSHERWLTSANCLLRFYIGSPCPSQNLIILVKYAMLVYAPMWFETKMKSNCQ
;
A
#
# COMPACT_ATOMS: atom_id res chain seq x y z
N MET A 1 20.26 15.17 -14.74
CA MET A 1 21.10 14.85 -13.57
C MET A 1 20.48 13.64 -12.90
N ASP A 2 20.86 12.46 -13.36
CA ASP A 2 20.37 11.21 -12.79
C ASP A 2 21.21 10.90 -11.54
N GLY A 3 20.53 10.89 -10.38
CA GLY A 3 21.16 10.66 -9.10
C GLY A 3 21.83 9.28 -9.04
N CYS A 4 22.95 9.21 -8.32
CA CYS A 4 23.75 8.01 -8.13
C CYS A 4 22.89 6.83 -7.64
N THR A 5 22.62 5.86 -8.52
CA THR A 5 21.88 4.63 -8.17
C THR A 5 22.83 3.67 -7.46
N LYS A 6 22.53 3.34 -6.21
CA LYS A 6 23.14 2.19 -5.52
C LYS A 6 22.50 0.89 -6.08
N GLY A 7 23.22 -0.24 -5.94
CA GLY A 7 22.91 -1.52 -6.60
C GLY A 7 21.47 -2.06 -6.43
N PRO A 8 21.14 -3.20 -7.07
CA PRO A 8 19.75 -3.66 -7.35
C PRO A 8 18.87 -3.98 -6.12
N TYR A 9 19.41 -3.80 -4.91
CA TYR A 9 18.79 -4.05 -3.62
C TYR A 9 18.65 -2.80 -2.75
N SER A 10 19.09 -1.64 -3.22
CA SER A 10 19.07 -0.41 -2.44
C SER A 10 18.21 0.65 -3.10
N TYR A 11 17.13 1.02 -2.43
CA TYR A 11 16.40 2.22 -2.73
C TYR A 11 17.32 3.45 -2.54
N SER A 12 17.33 4.34 -3.52
CA SER A 12 18.05 5.62 -3.46
C SER A 12 17.06 6.76 -3.67
N GLY A 13 17.31 7.91 -3.03
CA GLY A 13 16.38 9.04 -2.99
C GLY A 13 15.48 9.06 -1.75
N ARG A 14 14.94 10.25 -1.41
CA ARG A 14 14.15 10.48 -0.19
C ARG A 14 12.95 9.54 -0.07
N ILE A 15 12.22 9.32 -1.17
CA ILE A 15 11.04 8.44 -1.20
C ILE A 15 11.43 6.98 -0.93
N GLY A 16 12.52 6.53 -1.56
CA GLY A 16 13.01 5.16 -1.40
C GLY A 16 13.47 4.82 0.02
N LEU A 17 14.02 5.79 0.74
CA LEU A 17 14.39 5.65 2.16
C LEU A 17 13.17 5.67 3.08
N LEU A 18 12.15 6.48 2.77
CA LEU A 18 10.89 6.53 3.53
C LEU A 18 10.12 5.21 3.45
N LEU A 19 10.17 4.52 2.30
CA LEU A 19 9.62 3.17 2.15
C LEU A 19 10.38 2.10 2.98
N LYS A 20 11.55 2.41 3.53
CA LYS A 20 12.30 1.48 4.38
C LYS A 20 11.88 1.55 5.85
N GLU A 21 11.27 2.65 6.29
CA GLU A 21 10.93 2.89 7.71
C GLU A 21 9.41 2.91 7.99
N CYS A 22 8.61 2.60 6.98
CA CYS A 22 7.17 2.75 7.04
C CYS A 22 6.45 1.96 8.14
N GLU A 23 7.00 0.81 8.54
CA GLU A 23 6.43 -0.04 9.59
C GLU A 23 6.31 0.68 10.95
N LYS A 24 7.15 1.69 11.20
CA LYS A 24 7.30 2.32 12.51
C LYS A 24 6.41 3.55 12.72
N ASN A 25 5.73 4.04 11.68
CA ASN A 25 4.98 5.28 11.82
C ASN A 25 3.68 5.02 12.60
N PRO A 26 3.33 5.82 13.62
CA PRO A 26 2.02 5.72 14.25
C PRO A 26 0.93 6.05 13.22
N VAL A 27 -0.28 5.50 13.37
CA VAL A 27 -1.41 5.95 12.55
C VAL A 27 -1.91 7.28 13.11
N VAL A 28 -2.08 8.26 12.22
CA VAL A 28 -2.57 9.60 12.53
C VAL A 28 -3.90 9.85 11.83
N LYS A 29 -4.48 11.05 11.97
CA LYS A 29 -5.63 11.43 11.15
C LYS A 29 -5.17 11.62 9.70
N PHE A 30 -5.90 11.03 8.76
CA PHE A 30 -5.63 11.13 7.32
C PHE A 30 -6.94 11.33 6.56
N ASP A 31 -6.85 11.86 5.34
CA ASP A 31 -8.03 12.10 4.50
C ASP A 31 -8.49 10.81 3.80
N GLN A 32 -9.80 10.76 3.55
CA GLN A 32 -10.40 9.67 2.78
C GLN A 32 -10.00 9.76 1.31
N ILE A 33 -9.77 8.59 0.70
CA ILE A 33 -9.61 8.47 -0.74
C ILE A 33 -10.61 7.44 -1.25
N GLU A 34 -11.61 7.92 -1.97
CA GLU A 34 -12.61 7.05 -2.60
C GLU A 34 -11.99 6.31 -3.81
N PRO A 35 -12.00 4.97 -3.82
CA PRO A 35 -11.52 4.20 -4.96
C PRO A 35 -12.47 4.35 -6.16
N LEU A 36 -11.91 4.30 -7.38
CA LEU A 36 -12.71 4.36 -8.62
C LEU A 36 -13.65 3.16 -8.81
N GLN A 37 -13.30 2.03 -8.21
CA GLN A 37 -14.07 0.79 -8.28
C GLN A 37 -14.27 0.22 -6.87
N PRO A 38 -15.39 -0.48 -6.62
CA PRO A 38 -15.61 -1.17 -5.36
C PRO A 38 -14.51 -2.20 -5.11
N LEU A 39 -13.92 -2.16 -3.92
CA LEU A 39 -13.03 -3.20 -3.41
C LEU A 39 -13.88 -4.42 -2.95
N ASP A 40 -14.63 -5.03 -3.87
CA ASP A 40 -15.49 -6.20 -3.58
C ASP A 40 -14.72 -7.51 -3.79
N LEU A 41 -14.11 -8.01 -2.72
CA LEU A 41 -13.41 -9.29 -2.70
C LEU A 41 -14.25 -10.36 -2.01
N LYS A 42 -14.78 -11.29 -2.81
CA LYS A 42 -15.59 -12.42 -2.30
C LYS A 42 -14.76 -13.47 -1.55
N ASP A 43 -13.47 -13.60 -1.89
CA ASP A 43 -12.59 -14.68 -1.42
C ASP A 43 -11.37 -14.16 -0.63
N ILE A 44 -11.55 -13.20 0.29
CA ILE A 44 -10.45 -12.62 1.11
C ILE A 44 -9.62 -13.72 1.80
N LYS A 45 -10.23 -14.85 2.17
CA LYS A 45 -9.54 -15.96 2.86
C LYS A 45 -8.42 -16.58 2.01
N LYS A 46 -8.56 -16.60 0.69
CA LYS A 46 -7.60 -17.19 -0.26
C LYS A 46 -6.37 -16.30 -0.52
N LEU A 47 -6.40 -15.04 -0.08
CA LEU A 47 -5.31 -14.09 -0.26
C LEU A 47 -4.10 -14.42 0.64
N SER A 48 -2.90 -14.11 0.17
CA SER A 48 -1.68 -14.12 1.00
C SER A 48 -1.73 -13.03 2.08
N THR A 49 -0.81 -13.08 3.04
CA THR A 49 -0.71 -12.08 4.12
C THR A 49 -0.58 -10.66 3.56
N ASP A 50 0.32 -10.44 2.60
CA ASP A 50 0.56 -9.12 2.01
C ASP A 50 -0.62 -8.61 1.17
N GLN A 51 -1.35 -9.51 0.51
CA GLN A 51 -2.55 -9.17 -0.26
C GLN A 51 -3.72 -8.81 0.67
N LYS A 52 -3.88 -9.54 1.77
CA LYS A 52 -4.84 -9.20 2.83
C LYS A 52 -4.50 -7.85 3.45
N TYR A 53 -3.21 -7.57 3.62
CA TYR A 53 -2.77 -6.27 4.12
C TYR A 53 -3.15 -5.14 3.15
N LEU A 54 -2.82 -5.27 1.85
CA LEU A 54 -3.20 -4.30 0.82
C LEU A 54 -4.71 -4.02 0.87
N TYR A 55 -5.52 -5.07 0.92
CA TYR A 55 -6.97 -4.93 0.97
C TYR A 55 -7.44 -4.15 2.20
N ARG A 56 -6.97 -4.53 3.39
CA ARG A 56 -7.38 -3.90 4.65
C ARG A 56 -6.94 -2.44 4.75
N ILE A 57 -5.73 -2.11 4.28
CA ILE A 57 -5.25 -0.73 4.33
C ILE A 57 -5.98 0.16 3.30
N CYS A 58 -6.30 -0.37 2.12
CA CYS A 58 -7.14 0.35 1.15
C CYS A 58 -8.54 0.64 1.71
N LEU A 59 -9.15 -0.33 2.41
CA LEU A 59 -10.43 -0.11 3.09
C LEU A 59 -10.31 0.96 4.18
N ALA A 60 -9.27 0.91 5.00
CA ALA A 60 -9.06 1.90 6.05
C ALA A 60 -8.91 3.33 5.50
N ILE A 61 -8.18 3.49 4.38
CA ILE A 61 -8.04 4.78 3.69
C ILE A 61 -9.37 5.24 3.10
N LYS A 62 -10.14 4.34 2.48
CA LYS A 62 -11.48 4.65 1.97
C LYS A 62 -12.42 5.10 3.11
N ASP A 63 -12.38 4.43 4.24
CA ASP A 63 -13.26 4.69 5.40
C ASP A 63 -12.74 5.82 6.30
N GLY A 64 -11.54 6.35 6.04
CA GLY A 64 -10.95 7.45 6.82
C GLY A 64 -10.55 7.04 8.23
N SER A 65 -10.46 5.74 8.50
CA SER A 65 -10.21 5.21 9.83
C SER A 65 -9.46 3.88 9.75
N CYS A 66 -8.50 3.67 10.65
CA CYS A 66 -7.81 2.40 10.80
C CYS A 66 -8.32 1.65 12.02
N SER A 67 -8.60 0.36 11.84
CA SER A 67 -8.70 -0.57 12.98
C SER A 67 -7.29 -1.01 13.42
N SER A 68 -7.15 -1.44 14.68
CA SER A 68 -5.90 -1.97 15.25
C SER A 68 -5.28 -3.11 14.42
N ASN A 69 -6.11 -3.87 13.71
CA ASN A 69 -5.66 -4.95 12.85
C ASN A 69 -4.84 -4.48 11.63
N VAL A 70 -4.91 -3.20 11.23
CA VAL A 70 -4.05 -2.64 10.16
C VAL A 70 -2.71 -2.16 10.72
N THR A 71 -2.66 -1.77 11.99
CA THR A 71 -1.42 -1.31 12.65
C THR A 71 -0.51 -2.45 13.07
N ASP A 72 -1.07 -3.60 13.46
CA ASP A 72 -0.31 -4.71 14.04
C ASP A 72 0.32 -5.63 12.99
N ASN A 73 -0.23 -5.62 11.77
CA ASN A 73 0.30 -6.40 10.66
C ASN A 73 1.24 -5.49 9.85
N SER A 74 2.51 -5.34 10.26
CA SER A 74 3.50 -4.75 9.35
C SER A 74 3.52 -5.54 8.04
N PRO A 75 3.68 -4.91 6.86
CA PRO A 75 3.94 -5.65 5.63
C PRO A 75 5.11 -6.59 5.90
N ASP A 76 4.91 -7.88 5.71
CA ASP A 76 5.91 -8.86 6.08
C ASP A 76 7.15 -8.68 5.19
N LYS A 77 8.26 -9.28 5.61
CA LYS A 77 9.57 -9.06 5.00
C LYS A 77 9.56 -9.37 3.50
N LEU A 78 9.44 -8.32 2.67
CA LEU A 78 9.57 -8.31 1.21
C LEU A 78 8.99 -9.56 0.52
N SER A 79 7.69 -9.54 0.24
CA SER A 79 7.05 -10.50 -0.68
C SER A 79 7.81 -10.62 -2.03
N HIS A 80 7.65 -11.74 -2.73
CA HIS A 80 8.17 -11.89 -4.10
C HIS A 80 7.65 -10.82 -5.07
N GLU A 81 6.49 -10.24 -4.77
CA GLU A 81 5.83 -9.22 -5.57
C GLU A 81 6.31 -7.83 -5.09
N ARG A 82 7.49 -7.39 -5.57
CA ARG A 82 8.12 -6.12 -5.16
C ARG A 82 7.17 -4.90 -5.20
N TRP A 83 6.27 -4.86 -6.17
CA TRP A 83 5.26 -3.80 -6.28
C TRP A 83 4.20 -3.86 -5.17
N LEU A 84 3.78 -5.05 -4.75
CA LEU A 84 2.81 -5.23 -3.67
C LEU A 84 3.38 -4.69 -2.35
N THR A 85 4.62 -5.06 -2.04
CA THR A 85 5.29 -4.56 -0.84
C THR A 85 5.48 -3.04 -0.90
N SER A 86 5.85 -2.51 -2.06
CA SER A 86 6.02 -1.06 -2.25
C SER A 86 4.70 -0.30 -2.09
N ALA A 87 3.59 -0.84 -2.61
CA ALA A 87 2.27 -0.25 -2.47
C ALA A 87 1.78 -0.28 -1.00
N ASN A 88 1.89 -1.43 -0.35
CA ASN A 88 1.57 -1.59 1.08
C ASN A 88 2.32 -0.57 1.94
N CYS A 89 3.61 -0.43 1.65
CA CYS A 89 4.47 0.50 2.33
C CYS A 89 4.10 1.96 2.03
N LEU A 90 3.80 2.31 0.79
CA LEU A 90 3.35 3.66 0.44
C LEU A 90 2.05 4.06 1.16
N LEU A 91 1.06 3.16 1.18
CA LEU A 91 -0.23 3.38 1.85
C LEU A 91 -0.06 3.48 3.37
N ARG A 92 0.82 2.65 3.95
CA ARG A 92 1.13 2.66 5.38
C ARG A 92 1.86 3.94 5.80
N PHE A 93 2.67 4.50 4.91
CA PHE A 93 3.35 5.76 5.13
C PHE A 93 2.37 6.94 5.11
N TYR A 94 1.39 6.89 4.20
CA TYR A 94 0.33 7.90 4.12
C TYR A 94 -0.50 8.02 5.40
N ILE A 95 -1.00 6.89 5.92
CA ILE A 95 -1.82 6.89 7.14
C ILE A 95 -1.02 7.28 8.40
N GLY A 96 0.31 7.27 8.32
CA GLY A 96 1.21 7.73 9.38
C GLY A 96 1.86 9.09 9.12
N SER A 97 1.41 9.81 8.09
CA SER A 97 1.91 11.14 7.75
C SER A 97 0.86 12.19 8.08
N PRO A 98 1.05 13.03 9.11
CA PRO A 98 0.05 14.04 9.49
C PRO A 98 -0.05 15.18 8.46
N CYS A 99 1.02 15.40 7.69
CA CYS A 99 1.10 16.40 6.63
C CYS A 99 1.67 15.73 5.37
N PRO A 100 0.88 14.93 4.64
CA PRO A 100 1.36 14.21 3.47
C PRO A 100 1.74 15.18 2.36
N SER A 101 2.94 15.01 1.77
CA SER A 101 3.35 15.82 0.62
C SER A 101 2.46 15.58 -0.60
N GLN A 102 2.34 16.56 -1.50
CA GLN A 102 1.54 16.42 -2.74
C GLN A 102 1.99 15.20 -3.57
N ASN A 103 3.29 14.93 -3.66
CA ASN A 103 3.82 13.77 -4.36
C ASN A 103 3.38 12.45 -3.71
N LEU A 104 3.35 12.39 -2.37
CA LEU A 104 2.84 11.23 -1.64
C LEU A 104 1.35 11.03 -1.93
N ILE A 105 0.55 12.09 -1.89
CA ILE A 105 -0.89 12.03 -2.19
C ILE A 105 -1.13 11.50 -3.61
N ILE A 106 -0.36 11.97 -4.61
CA ILE A 106 -0.48 11.49 -6.00
C ILE A 106 -0.18 10.00 -6.09
N LEU A 107 0.91 9.54 -5.46
CA LEU A 107 1.29 8.12 -5.47
C LEU A 107 0.25 7.25 -4.75
N VAL A 108 -0.28 7.71 -3.61
CA VAL A 108 -1.32 7.00 -2.84
C VAL A 108 -2.60 6.91 -3.66
N LYS A 109 -3.01 8.00 -4.33
CA LYS A 109 -4.14 7.99 -5.25
C LYS A 109 -3.90 6.98 -6.38
N TYR A 110 -2.72 6.95 -6.99
CA TYR A 110 -2.42 5.93 -8.00
C TYR A 110 -2.54 4.50 -7.44
N ALA A 111 -2.00 4.25 -6.24
CA ALA A 111 -2.08 2.94 -5.59
C ALA A 111 -3.53 2.53 -5.29
N MET A 112 -4.35 3.45 -4.78
CA MET A 112 -5.75 3.25 -4.43
C MET A 112 -6.67 3.11 -5.65
N LEU A 113 -6.47 3.93 -6.67
CA LEU A 113 -7.40 4.10 -7.79
C LEU A 113 -7.09 3.18 -8.96
N VAL A 114 -5.82 2.79 -9.14
CA VAL A 114 -5.36 2.04 -10.31
C VAL A 114 -4.77 0.70 -9.89
N TYR A 115 -3.76 0.72 -9.03
CA TYR A 115 -3.01 -0.50 -8.73
C TYR A 115 -3.83 -1.54 -7.96
N ALA A 116 -4.44 -1.17 -6.83
CA ALA A 116 -5.18 -2.13 -6.00
C ALA A 116 -6.37 -2.76 -6.74
N PRO A 117 -7.26 -1.99 -7.42
CA PRO A 117 -8.35 -2.58 -8.20
C PRO A 117 -7.85 -3.52 -9.30
N MET A 118 -6.88 -3.09 -10.12
CA MET A 118 -6.29 -3.91 -11.19
C MET A 118 -5.68 -5.21 -10.66
N TRP A 119 -4.96 -5.12 -9.53
CA TRP A 119 -4.33 -6.26 -8.89
C TRP A 119 -5.35 -7.31 -8.47
N PHE A 120 -6.40 -6.89 -7.77
CA PHE A 120 -7.44 -7.79 -7.31
C PHE A 120 -8.29 -8.35 -8.45
N GLU A 121 -8.61 -7.57 -9.47
CA GLU A 121 -9.27 -8.07 -10.68
C GLU A 121 -8.45 -9.18 -11.36
N THR A 122 -7.14 -8.97 -11.51
CA THR A 122 -6.26 -9.94 -12.18
C THR A 122 -6.16 -11.25 -11.38
N LYS A 123 -5.96 -11.16 -10.06
CA LYS A 123 -5.89 -12.35 -9.19
C LYS A 123 -7.23 -13.09 -9.11
N MET A 124 -8.35 -12.38 -9.15
CA MET A 124 -9.68 -13.01 -9.16
C MET A 124 -9.96 -13.74 -10.49
N LYS A 125 -9.52 -13.18 -11.62
CA LYS A 125 -9.64 -13.83 -12.94
C LYS A 125 -8.70 -15.03 -13.10
N SER A 126 -7.51 -15.01 -12.49
CA SER A 126 -6.57 -16.13 -12.54
C SER A 126 -6.95 -17.32 -11.66
N ASN A 127 -7.84 -17.14 -10.68
CA ASN A 127 -8.38 -18.23 -9.84
C ASN A 127 -9.51 -19.03 -10.51
N CYS A 128 -9.86 -18.71 -11.76
CA CYS A 128 -10.63 -19.59 -12.64
C CYS A 128 -9.67 -20.57 -13.34
N GLN A 129 -9.13 -21.54 -12.60
CA GLN A 129 -8.52 -22.76 -13.15
C GLN A 129 -9.00 -23.97 -12.38
#